data_AF-A0AAJ0G5B6-F1
#
_entry.id   AF-A0AAJ0G5B6-F1
#
_cell.length_a   1.000
_cell.length_b   1.000
_cell.length_c   1.000
_cell.angle_alpha   90.00
_cell.angle_beta   90.00
_cell.angle_gamma   90.00
#
_symmetry.space_group_name_H-M   'P 1'
#
loop_
_entity.id
_entity.type
_entity.pdbx_description
1 polymer ?
#
loop_
_entity_poly.entity_id
_entity_poly.type
_entity_poly.pdbx_seq_one_letter_code
_entity_poly.pdbx_strand_id
1 'polypeptide(L)'
;MKVKPNPKKLRPTLDNEVSCPLMDLTPELRNDCYRSALVADEPVPLKRRDILGRRPLLNTCTQIRNEATSIFWAQNTFIMDVRDLGQACHALSHVRLEHCTLITRLIVRFQVDVEPPVAPLPWCLRGTPPRAGS
;
A
#
# COMPACT_ATOMS: atom_id res chain seq x y z
N MET A 1 48.83 -20.09 -42.94
CA MET A 1 48.02 -19.25 -42.04
C MET A 1 46.64 -19.88 -41.90
N LYS A 2 46.28 -20.42 -40.73
CA LYS A 2 44.97 -21.05 -40.49
C LYS A 2 43.96 -19.97 -40.10
N VAL A 3 43.07 -19.60 -41.03
CA VAL A 3 41.91 -18.74 -40.73
C VAL A 3 40.90 -19.57 -39.94
N LYS A 4 40.71 -19.23 -38.67
CA LYS A 4 39.64 -19.84 -37.85
C LYS A 4 38.30 -19.24 -38.28
N PRO A 5 37.25 -20.03 -38.54
CA PRO A 5 35.94 -19.49 -38.84
C PRO A 5 35.37 -18.82 -37.58
N ASN A 6 34.99 -17.55 -37.74
CA ASN A 6 34.33 -16.76 -36.71
C ASN A 6 32.89 -17.29 -36.55
N PRO A 7 32.49 -17.83 -35.39
CA PRO A 7 31.11 -18.21 -35.17
C PRO A 7 30.31 -16.91 -34.99
N LYS A 8 29.81 -16.38 -36.11
CA LYS A 8 28.70 -15.44 -36.08
C LYS A 8 27.60 -16.13 -35.29
N LYS A 9 27.43 -15.70 -34.04
CA LYS A 9 26.30 -16.06 -33.20
C LYS A 9 25.06 -15.82 -34.05
N LEU A 10 24.40 -16.87 -34.52
CA LEU A 10 23.02 -16.78 -34.96
C LEU A 10 22.28 -16.25 -33.73
N ARG A 11 21.96 -14.96 -33.74
CA ARG A 11 20.91 -14.45 -32.89
C ARG A 11 19.67 -15.19 -33.39
N PRO A 12 18.96 -15.96 -32.55
CA PRO A 12 17.61 -16.32 -32.92
C PRO A 12 16.88 -14.99 -33.12
N THR A 13 16.50 -14.69 -34.35
CA THR A 13 15.44 -13.71 -34.63
C THR A 13 14.19 -14.33 -34.02
N LEU A 14 14.01 -14.08 -32.72
CA LEU A 14 12.77 -14.29 -32.03
C LEU A 14 11.83 -13.21 -32.54
N ASP A 15 11.33 -13.44 -33.75
CA ASP A 15 10.11 -12.84 -34.29
C ASP A 15 8.90 -13.55 -33.66
N ASN A 16 9.08 -14.16 -32.48
CA ASN A 16 7.99 -14.46 -31.58
C ASN A 16 7.50 -13.12 -31.07
N GLU A 17 6.49 -12.56 -31.73
CA GLU A 17 5.52 -11.74 -31.03
C GLU A 17 5.14 -12.51 -29.77
N VAL A 18 5.71 -12.09 -28.63
CA VAL A 18 5.36 -12.64 -27.33
C VAL A 18 3.95 -12.14 -27.06
N SER A 19 2.97 -12.82 -27.66
CA SER A 19 1.57 -12.56 -27.36
C SER A 19 1.40 -12.87 -25.88
N CYS A 20 1.01 -11.86 -25.12
CA CYS A 20 0.69 -12.02 -23.72
C CYS A 20 -0.78 -12.46 -23.68
N PRO A 21 -1.10 -13.70 -23.26
CA PRO A 21 -2.48 -14.20 -23.31
C PRO A 21 -3.46 -13.35 -22.50
N LEU A 22 -2.95 -12.64 -21.48
CA LEU A 22 -3.72 -11.68 -20.70
C LEU A 22 -4.22 -10.50 -21.55
N MET A 23 -3.44 -10.07 -22.55
CA MET A 23 -3.76 -8.95 -23.44
C MET A 23 -4.73 -9.35 -24.55
N ASP A 24 -4.83 -10.66 -24.84
CA ASP A 24 -5.79 -11.22 -25.79
C ASP A 24 -7.22 -11.30 -25.21
N LEU A 25 -7.37 -11.11 -23.89
CA LEU A 25 -8.67 -11.06 -23.22
C LEU A 25 -9.38 -9.72 -23.47
N THR A 26 -10.72 -9.72 -23.40
CA THR A 26 -11.49 -8.47 -23.42
C THR A 26 -11.18 -7.60 -22.19
N PRO A 27 -11.32 -6.27 -22.28
CA PRO A 27 -11.05 -5.38 -21.16
C PRO A 27 -11.79 -5.75 -19.87
N GLU A 28 -13.01 -6.26 -19.98
CA GLU A 28 -13.84 -6.69 -18.85
C GLU A 28 -13.19 -7.88 -18.11
N LEU A 29 -12.75 -8.90 -18.85
CA LEU A 29 -12.09 -10.07 -18.27
C LEU A 29 -10.74 -9.71 -17.65
N ARG A 30 -9.99 -8.78 -18.28
CA ARG A 30 -8.75 -8.27 -17.69
C ARG A 30 -9.01 -7.55 -16.37
N ASN A 31 -10.06 -6.73 -16.32
CA ASN A 31 -10.45 -6.02 -15.10
C ASN A 31 -10.80 -6.99 -13.98
N ASP A 32 -11.47 -8.10 -14.28
CA ASP A 32 -11.76 -9.14 -13.29
C ASP A 32 -10.48 -9.79 -12.77
N CYS A 33 -9.53 -10.14 -13.65
CA CYS A 33 -8.21 -10.62 -13.24
C CYS A 33 -7.48 -9.60 -12.34
N TYR A 34 -7.51 -8.32 -12.71
CA TYR A 34 -6.89 -7.25 -11.92
C TYR A 34 -7.54 -7.12 -10.54
N ARG A 35 -8.88 -7.20 -10.46
CA ARG A 35 -9.61 -7.14 -9.20
C ARG A 35 -9.22 -8.30 -8.29
N SER A 36 -9.21 -9.53 -8.80
CA SER A 36 -8.81 -10.71 -8.04
C SER A 36 -7.36 -10.64 -7.54
N ALA A 37 -6.46 -9.99 -8.30
CA ALA A 37 -5.05 -9.86 -7.92
C ALA A 37 -4.76 -8.64 -7.04
N LEU A 38 -5.56 -7.58 -7.12
CA LEU A 38 -5.26 -6.28 -6.50
C LEU A 38 -6.27 -5.79 -5.48
N VAL A 39 -7.47 -6.34 -5.37
CA VAL A 39 -8.40 -5.91 -4.31
C VAL A 39 -8.16 -6.80 -3.10
N ALA A 40 -7.71 -6.18 -2.01
CA ALA A 40 -7.58 -6.87 -0.73
C ALA A 40 -8.88 -6.74 0.06
N ASP A 41 -9.27 -7.83 0.74
CA ASP A 41 -10.42 -7.82 1.65
C ASP A 41 -10.13 -6.98 2.92
N GLU A 42 -8.86 -6.95 3.33
CA GLU A 42 -8.40 -6.17 4.48
C GLU A 42 -7.83 -4.80 4.07
N PRO A 43 -7.93 -3.77 4.94
CA PRO A 43 -7.36 -2.46 4.67
C PRO A 43 -5.86 -2.50 4.40
N VAL A 44 -5.43 -1.90 3.29
CA VAL A 44 -4.05 -1.87 2.84
C VAL A 44 -3.28 -0.75 3.54
N PRO A 45 -2.17 -1.04 4.24
CA PRO A 45 -1.38 -0.02 4.90
C PRO A 45 -0.73 0.93 3.89
N LEU A 46 -0.87 2.24 4.09
CA LEU A 46 -0.21 3.28 3.29
C LEU A 46 1.26 3.45 3.69
N LYS A 47 2.05 2.39 3.48
CA LYS A 47 3.50 2.42 3.66
C LYS A 47 4.17 2.24 2.31
N ARG A 48 5.28 2.95 2.07
CA ARG A 48 5.97 2.96 0.75
C ARG A 48 6.22 1.55 0.18
N ARG A 49 6.66 0.62 1.04
CA ARG A 49 6.93 -0.78 0.64
C ARG A 49 5.66 -1.54 0.28
N ASP A 50 4.54 -1.24 0.92
CA ASP A 50 3.29 -1.97 0.74
C ASP A 50 2.51 -1.49 -0.50
N ILE A 51 2.64 -0.21 -0.85
CA ILE A 51 2.00 0.38 -2.04
C ILE A 51 2.71 -0.04 -3.34
N LEU A 52 4.05 0.08 -3.39
CA LEU A 52 4.81 -0.12 -4.63
C LEU A 52 5.49 -1.48 -4.73
N GLY A 53 5.85 -2.08 -3.58
CA GLY A 53 6.67 -3.29 -3.54
C GLY A 53 5.87 -4.59 -3.57
N ARG A 54 4.64 -4.61 -3.04
CA ARG A 54 3.86 -5.85 -2.87
C ARG A 54 2.95 -6.21 -4.04
N ARG A 55 2.92 -5.41 -5.11
CA ARG A 55 1.93 -5.57 -6.20
C ARG A 55 2.64 -5.72 -7.54
N PRO A 56 3.16 -6.93 -7.85
CA PRO A 56 3.95 -7.19 -9.06
C PRO A 56 3.22 -6.79 -10.34
N LEU A 57 1.88 -6.91 -10.35
CA LEU A 57 1.06 -6.57 -11.51
C LEU A 57 1.19 -5.09 -11.93
N LEU A 58 1.30 -4.18 -10.96
CA LEU A 58 1.53 -2.75 -11.22
C LEU A 58 2.94 -2.47 -11.76
N ASN A 59 3.86 -3.43 -11.64
CA ASN A 59 5.26 -3.33 -12.08
C ASN A 59 5.53 -4.04 -13.43
N THR A 60 4.49 -4.52 -14.12
CA THR A 60 4.61 -5.21 -15.42
C THR A 60 4.79 -4.24 -16.59
N CYS A 61 3.83 -4.18 -17.54
CA CYS A 61 3.86 -3.29 -18.68
C CYS A 61 3.02 -2.02 -18.44
N THR A 62 3.25 -0.97 -19.24
CA THR A 62 2.56 0.32 -19.11
C THR A 62 1.04 0.18 -19.25
N GLN A 63 0.55 -0.69 -20.13
CA GLN A 63 -0.89 -0.87 -20.33
C GLN A 63 -1.56 -1.50 -19.11
N ILE A 64 -1.05 -2.65 -18.63
CA ILE A 64 -1.55 -3.30 -17.41
C ILE A 64 -1.46 -2.33 -16.23
N ARG A 65 -0.33 -1.63 -16.09
CA ARG A 65 -0.17 -0.62 -15.03
C ARG A 65 -1.28 0.42 -15.10
N ASN A 66 -1.55 1.01 -16.24
CA ASN A 66 -2.56 2.08 -16.36
C ASN A 66 -3.97 1.57 -16.05
N GLU A 67 -4.36 0.42 -16.60
CA GLU A 67 -5.68 -0.18 -16.36
C GLU A 67 -5.83 -0.57 -14.88
N ALA A 68 -4.88 -1.33 -14.35
CA ALA A 68 -4.96 -1.93 -13.02
C ALA A 68 -4.73 -0.93 -11.87
N THR A 69 -3.98 0.15 -12.10
CA THR A 69 -3.76 1.19 -11.10
C THR A 69 -5.07 1.87 -10.71
N SER A 70 -5.94 2.13 -11.70
CA SER A 70 -7.25 2.75 -11.43
C SER A 70 -8.12 1.90 -10.51
N ILE A 71 -8.16 0.58 -10.76
CA ILE A 71 -8.89 -0.41 -9.95
C ILE A 71 -8.31 -0.47 -8.55
N PHE A 72 -6.97 -0.53 -8.44
CA PHE A 72 -6.30 -0.63 -7.16
C PHE A 72 -6.67 0.53 -6.22
N TRP A 73 -6.49 1.77 -6.68
CA TRP A 73 -6.76 2.95 -5.85
C TRP A 73 -8.25 3.19 -5.59
N ALA A 74 -9.11 2.87 -6.57
CA ALA A 74 -10.55 3.10 -6.45
C ALA A 74 -11.26 2.10 -5.52
N GLN A 75 -10.81 0.84 -5.48
CA GLN A 75 -11.56 -0.25 -4.84
C GLN A 75 -10.96 -0.74 -3.52
N ASN A 76 -9.68 -0.46 -3.26
CA ASN A 76 -9.08 -0.84 -1.97
C ASN A 76 -9.45 0.16 -0.89
N THR A 77 -9.55 -0.34 0.34
CA THR A 77 -9.58 0.50 1.53
C THR A 77 -8.15 0.68 2.01
N PHE A 78 -7.75 1.93 2.24
CA PHE A 78 -6.41 2.25 2.71
C PHE A 78 -6.43 2.57 4.20
N ILE A 79 -5.35 2.25 4.90
CA ILE A 79 -5.22 2.56 6.32
C ILE A 79 -3.88 3.21 6.63
N MET A 80 -3.92 4.21 7.50
CA MET A 80 -2.73 4.87 8.03
C MET A 80 -2.88 5.13 9.52
N ASP A 81 -1.79 4.98 10.26
CA ASP A 81 -1.71 5.39 11.66
C ASP A 81 -1.22 6.85 11.73
N VAL A 82 -1.81 7.65 12.63
CA VAL A 82 -1.40 9.06 12.84
C VAL A 82 0.06 9.16 13.25
N ARG A 83 0.58 8.16 13.96
CA ARG A 83 2.01 8.07 14.33
C ARG A 83 2.92 7.95 13.09
N ASP A 84 2.41 7.38 12.00
CA ASP A 84 3.12 7.14 10.74
C ASP A 84 2.73 8.16 9.65
N LEU A 85 2.08 9.28 9.99
CA LEU A 85 1.56 10.25 9.02
C LEU A 85 2.66 10.73 8.05
N GLY A 86 3.87 10.99 8.56
CA GLY A 86 5.01 11.39 7.74
C GLY A 86 5.41 10.35 6.70
N GLN A 87 5.43 9.06 7.08
CA GLN A 87 5.75 7.97 6.14
C GLN A 87 4.65 7.78 5.10
N ALA A 88 3.39 7.90 5.51
CA ALA A 88 2.26 7.76 4.63
C ALA A 88 2.15 8.94 3.65
N CYS A 89 2.35 10.19 4.11
CA CYS A 89 2.45 11.37 3.23
C CYS A 89 3.63 11.24 2.26
N HIS A 90 4.78 10.75 2.71
CA HIS A 90 5.92 10.49 1.83
C HIS A 90 5.63 9.36 0.83
N ALA A 91 4.86 8.34 1.22
CA ALA A 91 4.46 7.28 0.30
C ALA A 91 3.50 7.82 -0.77
N LEU A 92 2.51 8.63 -0.36
CA LEU A 92 1.57 9.30 -1.25
C LEU A 92 2.22 10.35 -2.15
N SER A 93 3.32 11.00 -1.73
CA SER A 93 4.02 11.97 -2.59
C SER A 93 4.71 11.32 -3.81
N HIS A 94 4.98 10.02 -3.74
CA HIS A 94 5.49 9.23 -4.87
C HIS A 94 4.37 8.69 -5.76
N VAL A 95 3.13 8.77 -5.29
CA VAL A 95 1.95 8.44 -6.06
C VAL A 95 1.57 9.68 -6.84
N ARG A 96 1.34 9.52 -8.15
CA ARG A 96 0.87 10.64 -8.96
C ARG A 96 -0.44 11.18 -8.41
N LEU A 97 -0.62 12.49 -8.47
CA LEU A 97 -1.81 13.17 -7.96
C LEU A 97 -3.12 12.57 -8.54
N GLU A 98 -3.08 12.15 -9.81
CA GLU A 98 -4.18 11.49 -10.53
C GLU A 98 -4.65 10.18 -9.90
N HIS A 99 -3.80 9.52 -9.13
CA HIS A 99 -4.15 8.30 -8.40
C HIS A 99 -4.59 8.59 -6.98
N CYS A 100 -4.09 9.66 -6.36
CA CYS A 100 -4.54 10.09 -5.04
C CYS A 100 -6.03 10.49 -5.05
N THR A 101 -6.51 11.08 -6.15
CA THR A 101 -7.94 11.41 -6.34
C THR A 101 -8.84 10.17 -6.47
N LEU A 102 -8.27 9.01 -6.77
CA LEU A 102 -9.02 7.75 -6.86
C LEU A 102 -9.20 7.09 -5.50
N ILE A 103 -8.50 7.53 -4.45
CA ILE A 103 -8.63 6.98 -3.11
C ILE A 103 -10.01 7.36 -2.57
N THR A 104 -10.95 6.41 -2.63
CA THR A 104 -12.33 6.61 -2.13
C THR A 104 -12.48 6.28 -0.66
N ARG A 105 -11.61 5.42 -0.11
CA ARG A 105 -11.72 4.88 1.25
C ARG A 105 -10.38 4.96 1.96
N LEU A 106 -10.31 5.81 2.99
CA LEU A 106 -9.14 6.00 3.84
C LEU A 106 -9.54 5.93 5.32
N ILE A 107 -8.91 5.03 6.05
CA ILE A 107 -9.04 4.88 7.50
C ILE A 107 -7.82 5.52 8.15
N VAL A 108 -8.06 6.46 9.06
CA VAL A 108 -7.02 7.07 9.90
C VAL A 108 -7.16 6.53 11.32
N ARG A 109 -6.14 5.80 11.79
CA ARG A 109 -6.09 5.24 13.14
C ARG A 109 -5.27 6.14 14.05
N PHE A 110 -5.81 6.44 15.23
CA PHE A 110 -5.08 7.12 16.29
C PHE A 110 -5.20 6.32 17.59
N GLN A 111 -4.14 6.36 18.39
CA GLN A 111 -4.13 5.80 19.74
C GLN A 111 -3.96 6.96 20.70
N VAL A 112 -4.83 7.00 21.71
CA VAL A 112 -4.73 7.96 22.83
C VAL A 112 -4.24 7.17 24.03
N ASP A 113 -3.06 7.49 24.50
CA ASP A 113 -2.55 6.95 25.75
C ASP A 113 -3.32 7.63 26.88
N VAL A 114 -4.27 6.89 27.49
CA VAL A 114 -4.98 7.36 28.68
C VAL A 114 -4.08 7.06 29.86
N GLU A 115 -3.47 8.11 30.41
CA GLU A 115 -2.72 7.98 31.65
C GLU A 115 -3.69 7.50 32.75
N PRO A 116 -3.37 6.40 33.47
CA PRO A 116 -4.23 5.95 34.55
C PRO A 116 -4.35 7.06 35.59
N PRO A 117 -5.53 7.23 36.23
CA PRO A 117 -5.68 8.21 37.29
C PRO A 117 -4.59 7.98 38.34
N VAL A 118 -3.75 8.99 38.56
CA VAL A 118 -2.72 8.98 39.59
C VAL A 118 -3.37 8.50 40.88
N ALA A 119 -2.80 7.45 41.50
CA ALA A 119 -3.33 6.89 42.74
C ALA A 119 -3.65 8.04 43.71
N PRO A 120 -4.80 8.00 44.41
CA PRO A 120 -5.20 9.09 45.29
C PRO A 120 -4.05 9.41 46.25
N LEU A 121 -3.67 10.68 46.29
CA LEU A 121 -2.54 11.13 47.10
C LEU A 121 -2.72 10.63 48.55
N PRO A 122 -1.63 10.26 49.26
CA PRO A 122 -1.71 9.64 50.59
C PRO A 122 -2.50 10.44 51.65
N TRP A 123 -2.75 11.73 51.41
CA TRP A 123 -3.55 12.57 52.29
C TRP A 123 -5.07 12.43 52.08
N CYS A 124 -5.53 11.95 50.93
CA CYS A 124 -6.95 11.67 50.66
C CYS A 124 -7.49 10.46 51.44
N LEU A 125 -6.60 9.58 51.94
CA LEU A 125 -6.96 8.42 52.76
C LEU A 125 -7.02 8.74 54.26
N ARG A 126 -6.62 9.93 54.70
CA ARG A 126 -6.73 10.35 56.10
C ARG A 126 -8.09 11.01 56.36
N GLY A 127 -9.12 10.18 56.33
CA GLY A 127 -10.41 10.48 56.93
C GLY A 127 -10.32 10.47 58.46
N THR A 128 -9.70 11.49 59.04
CA THR A 128 -10.02 11.90 60.41
C THR A 128 -10.13 13.42 60.43
N PRO A 129 -11.34 14.00 60.56
CA PRO A 129 -11.49 15.44 60.72
C PRO A 129 -10.78 15.89 62.00
N PRO A 130 -10.17 17.09 62.02
CA PRO A 130 -9.56 17.63 63.21
C PRO A 130 -10.63 17.80 64.28
N ARG A 131 -10.45 17.12 65.42
CA ARG A 131 -11.28 17.29 66.61
C ARG A 131 -11.08 18.74 67.09
N ALA A 132 -12.07 19.58 66.86
CA ALA A 132 -12.15 20.90 67.47
C ALA A 132 -12.30 20.70 68.99
N GLY A 133 -11.19 20.77 69.71
CA GLY A 133 -11.14 20.78 71.16
C GLY A 133 -10.96 22.22 71.64
N SER A 134 -12.06 22.74 72.18
CA SER A 134 -12.23 23.98 72.96
C SER A 134 -11.28 24.13 74.13
#